data_AF-K2H1J0-F1
#
_entry.id   AF-K2H1J0-F1
#
_cell.length_a   1.000
_cell.length_b   1.000
_cell.length_c   1.000
_cell.angle_alpha   90.00
_cell.angle_beta   90.00
_cell.angle_gamma   90.00
#
_symmetry.space_group_name_H-M   'P 1'
#
loop_
_entity.id
_entity.type
_entity.pdbx_description
1 polymer ?
#
loop_
_entity_poly.entity_id
_entity_poly.type
_entity_poly.pdbx_seq_one_letter_code
_entity_poly.pdbx_strand_id
1 'polypeptide(L)'
;MDIVENDVMSTYYDDSYAQAKKLYETEAWDRLKYSIFDYYRMRMNPIVYPEGIKLAIKEIEPEESHIDMIELRRYILPEDAELITDTNSDKPVKAIRRTAIQSKMSCMFNDKDCLGEMMKDDNRVVYGAPWEDEMMLKFDISRLRDKQVFLTVDSWQNSPLKPQTSPFDADAKSLELSFMDDNWAFSRLKKDIHPNEIQSESNIEVSDIIKQIKRNDLVLKITWTTKHYIGSIKLSTTEEVPFDSEKIPLLSAKSTREGDVHGNMLIRDHKYAHTVKWDSIDLLFDKPKLTLTENKKENYIFVSSWFYSWLRTYKYPHISVDEEWKNDLNDYVAELKKVLMKKWIKNSVRTEFNYQDISHDCRFNANLSLQNVILCDR
;
A
#
# COMPACT_ATOMS: atom_id res chain seq x y z
N MET A 1 -4.31 -13.29 14.81
CA MET A 1 -3.44 -13.45 13.64
C MET A 1 -3.72 -12.30 12.70
N ASP A 2 -2.68 -11.62 12.26
CA ASP A 2 -2.76 -10.62 11.20
C ASP A 2 -2.44 -11.32 9.86
N ILE A 3 -3.16 -10.98 8.80
CA ILE A 3 -3.04 -11.64 7.50
C ILE A 3 -2.28 -10.69 6.58
N VAL A 4 -1.29 -11.23 5.86
CA VAL A 4 -0.59 -10.58 4.76
C VAL A 4 -1.11 -11.21 3.46
N GLU A 5 -1.71 -10.40 2.59
CA GLU A 5 -2.22 -10.84 1.28
C GLU A 5 -1.09 -10.92 0.25
N ASN A 6 -1.17 -11.89 -0.66
CA ASN A 6 -0.12 -12.23 -1.63
C ASN A 6 -0.15 -11.36 -2.90
N ASP A 7 -1.33 -10.93 -3.36
CA ASP A 7 -1.58 -10.18 -4.63
C ASP A 7 -0.84 -8.84 -4.79
N VAL A 8 -0.09 -8.42 -3.77
CA VAL A 8 0.39 -7.04 -3.61
C VAL A 8 1.91 -6.96 -3.67
N MET A 9 2.59 -8.06 -3.96
CA MET A 9 4.06 -8.11 -3.92
C MET A 9 4.63 -8.25 -5.34
N SER A 10 5.20 -7.14 -5.80
CA SER A 10 5.64 -6.85 -7.17
C SER A 10 7.05 -7.36 -7.48
N THR A 11 7.31 -8.64 -7.26
CA THR A 11 8.64 -9.19 -7.49
C THR A 11 8.78 -9.72 -8.92
N TYR A 12 8.17 -10.86 -9.29
CA TYR A 12 8.26 -11.42 -10.64
C TYR A 12 7.03 -12.27 -11.00
N TYR A 13 6.34 -11.92 -12.10
CA TYR A 13 5.19 -12.67 -12.65
C TYR A 13 5.40 -13.04 -14.13
N ASP A 14 4.99 -14.25 -14.50
CA ASP A 14 4.75 -14.69 -15.87
C ASP A 14 3.75 -15.87 -15.87
N ASP A 15 2.88 -15.98 -16.87
CA ASP A 15 1.96 -17.12 -17.02
C ASP A 15 2.70 -18.46 -17.06
N SER A 16 3.93 -18.47 -17.58
CA SER A 16 4.80 -19.63 -17.61
C SER A 16 5.68 -19.67 -16.37
N TYR A 17 5.47 -20.68 -15.52
CA TYR A 17 6.36 -21.01 -14.40
C TYR A 17 7.84 -20.96 -14.78
N ALA A 18 8.22 -21.55 -15.92
CA ALA A 18 9.62 -21.63 -16.33
C ALA A 18 10.20 -20.25 -16.65
N GLN A 19 9.39 -19.36 -17.20
CA GLN A 19 9.78 -17.99 -17.52
C GLN A 19 9.80 -17.12 -16.26
N ALA A 20 8.77 -17.17 -15.41
CA ALA A 20 8.73 -16.45 -14.13
C ALA A 20 9.95 -16.81 -13.28
N LYS A 21 10.22 -18.12 -13.12
CA LYS A 21 11.40 -18.62 -12.42
C LYS A 21 12.70 -18.12 -13.03
N LYS A 22 12.82 -18.17 -14.36
CA LYS A 22 14.03 -17.69 -15.06
C LYS A 22 14.24 -16.19 -14.81
N LEU A 23 13.20 -15.38 -14.94
CA LEU A 23 13.29 -13.94 -14.70
C LEU A 23 13.76 -13.65 -13.26
N TYR A 24 13.18 -14.37 -12.29
CA TYR A 24 13.54 -14.27 -10.87
C TYR A 24 14.99 -14.68 -10.57
N GLU A 25 15.40 -15.87 -11.01
CA GLU A 25 16.72 -16.43 -10.71
C GLU A 25 17.86 -15.74 -11.47
N THR A 26 17.57 -15.20 -12.66
CA THR A 26 18.56 -14.47 -13.47
C THR A 26 18.59 -12.97 -13.18
N GLU A 27 17.67 -12.49 -12.34
CA GLU A 27 17.48 -11.06 -12.06
C GLU A 27 17.38 -10.26 -13.36
N ALA A 28 16.64 -10.79 -14.34
CA ALA A 28 16.50 -10.18 -15.65
C ALA A 28 15.89 -8.78 -15.49
N TRP A 29 16.76 -7.78 -15.62
CA TRP A 29 16.57 -6.50 -14.98
C TRP A 29 15.78 -5.54 -15.87
N ASP A 30 14.49 -5.40 -15.60
CA ASP A 30 13.73 -4.22 -15.95
C ASP A 30 13.36 -3.50 -14.66
N ARG A 31 14.14 -2.47 -14.28
CA ARG A 31 13.92 -1.65 -13.07
C ARG A 31 12.52 -1.03 -13.01
N LEU A 32 11.81 -0.96 -14.13
CA LEU A 32 10.46 -0.40 -14.18
C LEU A 32 9.39 -1.46 -13.91
N LYS A 33 9.72 -2.75 -14.01
CA LYS A 33 8.75 -3.85 -13.92
C LYS A 33 8.96 -4.78 -12.74
N TYR A 34 10.20 -5.03 -12.32
CA TYR A 34 10.51 -6.04 -11.31
C TYR A 34 11.44 -5.52 -10.22
N SER A 35 11.11 -5.81 -8.97
CA SER A 35 11.98 -5.59 -7.81
C SER A 35 12.56 -6.91 -7.31
N ILE A 36 13.79 -6.90 -6.76
CA ILE A 36 14.34 -8.09 -6.07
C ILE A 36 13.63 -8.30 -4.73
N PHE A 37 13.23 -7.20 -4.09
CA PHE A 37 12.57 -7.21 -2.79
C PHE A 37 11.36 -6.28 -2.79
N ASP A 38 10.25 -6.77 -2.27
CA ASP A 38 9.09 -5.94 -2.00
C ASP A 38 9.16 -5.42 -0.56
N TYR A 39 8.92 -4.12 -0.39
CA TYR A 39 8.92 -3.45 0.91
C TYR A 39 7.51 -3.00 1.25
N TYR A 40 6.78 -3.87 1.93
CA TYR A 40 5.38 -3.66 2.27
C TYR A 40 5.22 -3.04 3.66
N ARG A 41 4.89 -1.74 3.73
CA ARG A 41 4.54 -1.07 5.00
C ARG A 41 3.20 -1.60 5.50
N MET A 42 3.20 -2.26 6.65
CA MET A 42 1.97 -2.73 7.29
C MET A 42 1.10 -1.54 7.69
N ARG A 43 -0.15 -1.51 7.23
CA ARG A 43 -1.10 -0.44 7.55
C ARG A 43 -1.43 -0.37 9.04
N MET A 44 -1.50 -1.52 9.69
CA MET A 44 -1.67 -1.64 11.14
C MET A 44 -0.47 -2.39 11.70
N ASN A 45 0.04 -1.91 12.83
CA ASN A 45 1.07 -2.64 13.55
C ASN A 45 0.51 -4.00 13.99
N PRO A 46 1.28 -5.09 13.80
CA PRO A 46 0.83 -6.40 14.18
C PRO A 46 0.76 -6.53 15.71
N ILE A 47 -0.11 -7.42 16.17
CA ILE A 47 -0.24 -7.69 17.60
C ILE A 47 0.96 -8.50 18.08
N VAL A 48 1.64 -8.00 19.11
CA VAL A 48 2.74 -8.73 19.79
C VAL A 48 2.15 -9.61 20.90
N TYR A 49 2.26 -10.93 20.74
CA TYR A 49 1.80 -11.93 21.71
C TYR A 49 2.96 -12.38 22.63
N PRO A 50 2.68 -13.08 23.76
CA PRO A 50 3.71 -13.65 24.63
C PRO A 50 4.68 -14.61 23.93
N GLU A 51 4.30 -15.21 22.82
CA GLU A 51 5.11 -16.09 21.99
C GLU A 51 5.82 -15.38 20.84
N GLY A 52 5.47 -14.13 20.53
CA GLY A 52 5.99 -13.38 19.39
C GLY A 52 4.89 -12.75 18.52
N ILE A 53 5.24 -12.39 17.30
CA ILE A 53 4.31 -11.80 16.32
C ILE A 53 3.82 -12.90 15.37
N LYS A 54 2.50 -13.03 15.22
CA LYS A 54 1.86 -14.07 14.40
C LYS A 54 1.25 -13.48 13.13
N LEU A 55 1.84 -13.83 11.98
CA LEU A 55 1.35 -13.46 10.66
C LEU A 55 0.95 -14.70 9.86
N ALA A 56 0.11 -14.54 8.85
CA ALA A 56 -0.20 -15.60 7.87
C ALA A 56 -0.01 -15.06 6.45
N ILE A 57 0.59 -15.85 5.57
CA ILE A 57 0.48 -15.68 4.11
C ILE A 57 -0.61 -16.64 3.64
N LYS A 58 -1.51 -16.18 2.77
CA LYS A 58 -2.56 -17.02 2.18
C LYS A 58 -2.61 -16.80 0.67
N GLU A 59 -2.59 -17.90 -0.07
CA GLU A 59 -2.83 -17.89 -1.51
C GLU A 59 -4.33 -17.97 -1.78
N ILE A 60 -4.89 -17.02 -2.53
CA ILE A 60 -6.34 -16.94 -2.76
C ILE A 60 -6.66 -17.01 -4.25
N GLU A 61 -5.76 -16.53 -5.09
CA GLU A 61 -5.90 -16.56 -6.54
C GLU A 61 -5.46 -17.93 -7.10
N PRO A 62 -5.94 -18.30 -8.30
CA PRO A 62 -5.51 -19.50 -9.00
C PRO A 62 -4.08 -19.35 -9.58
N GLU A 63 -3.12 -19.13 -8.69
CA GLU A 63 -1.71 -18.92 -9.00
C GLU A 63 -0.82 -19.92 -8.23
N GLU A 64 0.45 -19.98 -8.62
CA GLU A 64 1.51 -20.65 -7.88
C GLU A 64 2.53 -19.63 -7.41
N SER A 65 2.73 -19.54 -6.10
CA SER A 65 3.76 -18.67 -5.53
C SER A 65 4.93 -19.46 -4.97
N HIS A 66 6.12 -18.92 -5.21
CA HIS A 66 7.40 -19.53 -4.89
C HIS A 66 8.19 -18.58 -4.00
N ILE A 67 8.01 -18.72 -2.69
CA ILE A 67 8.52 -17.80 -1.69
C ILE A 67 9.94 -18.18 -1.27
N ASP A 68 10.90 -17.31 -1.55
CA ASP A 68 12.34 -17.54 -1.29
C ASP A 68 12.79 -16.86 0.01
N MET A 69 12.21 -15.70 0.32
CA MET A 69 12.59 -14.96 1.52
C MET A 69 11.43 -14.15 2.07
N ILE A 70 11.30 -14.14 3.39
CA ILE A 70 10.50 -13.16 4.11
C ILE A 70 11.28 -12.56 5.28
N GLU A 71 10.96 -11.33 5.61
CA GLU A 71 11.53 -10.64 6.75
C GLU A 71 10.51 -9.66 7.33
N LEU A 72 10.44 -9.57 8.65
CA LEU A 72 9.68 -8.53 9.34
C LEU A 72 10.67 -7.55 9.95
N ARG A 73 10.56 -6.27 9.57
CA ARG A 73 11.36 -5.18 10.14
C ARG A 73 10.47 -4.25 10.94
N ARG A 74 10.93 -3.91 12.14
CA ARG A 74 10.31 -2.87 12.96
C ARG A 74 11.13 -1.60 12.87
N TYR A 75 10.44 -0.47 12.78
CA TYR A 75 11.02 0.86 12.70
C TYR A 75 10.45 1.71 13.83
N ILE A 76 11.31 2.42 14.54
CA ILE A 76 10.93 3.36 15.60
C ILE A 76 11.34 4.76 15.14
N LEU A 77 10.36 5.64 15.01
CA LEU A 77 10.50 6.97 14.41
C LEU A 77 9.79 8.02 15.27
N PRO A 78 10.12 9.32 15.12
CA PRO A 78 9.37 10.40 15.78
C PRO A 78 7.87 10.29 15.51
N GLU A 79 7.06 10.69 16.49
CA GLU A 79 5.58 10.58 16.41
C GLU A 79 4.99 11.36 15.22
N ASP A 80 5.62 12.48 14.85
CA ASP A 80 5.25 13.36 13.74
C ASP A 80 5.81 12.94 12.37
N ALA A 81 6.58 11.85 12.32
CA ALA A 81 7.21 11.36 11.10
C ALA A 81 6.42 10.22 10.44
N GLU A 82 6.67 9.93 9.18
CA GLU A 82 6.06 8.84 8.43
C GLU A 82 7.13 7.96 7.81
N LEU A 83 6.87 6.65 7.76
CA LEU A 83 7.73 5.71 7.05
C LEU A 83 7.22 5.57 5.61
N ILE A 84 8.09 5.78 4.64
CA ILE A 84 7.83 5.57 3.21
C ILE A 84 8.73 4.46 2.68
N THR A 85 8.21 3.71 1.70
CA THR A 85 8.97 2.68 0.98
C THR A 85 9.12 3.05 -0.49
N ASP A 86 10.28 2.76 -1.06
CA ASP A 86 10.58 2.98 -2.46
C ASP A 86 11.47 1.83 -2.96
N THR A 87 10.84 0.79 -3.51
CA THR A 87 11.50 -0.43 -3.98
C THR A 87 12.57 -0.17 -5.05
N ASN A 88 12.49 0.95 -5.77
CA ASN A 88 13.39 1.31 -6.85
C ASN A 88 14.58 2.20 -6.41
N SER A 89 14.67 2.52 -5.13
CA SER A 89 15.71 3.38 -4.54
C SER A 89 16.79 2.57 -3.84
N ASP A 90 18.05 3.03 -3.90
CA ASP A 90 19.18 2.47 -3.13
C ASP A 90 18.93 2.48 -1.61
N LYS A 91 18.05 3.37 -1.16
CA LYS A 91 17.49 3.41 0.20
C LYS A 91 15.99 3.12 0.12
N PRO A 92 15.58 1.84 0.23
CA PRO A 92 14.19 1.46 -0.01
C PRO A 92 13.24 1.84 1.13
N VAL A 93 13.77 2.31 2.26
CA VAL A 93 12.99 2.78 3.40
C VAL A 93 13.55 4.10 3.88
N LYS A 94 12.67 5.08 4.06
CA LYS A 94 13.00 6.41 4.62
C LYS A 94 11.94 6.79 5.65
N ALA A 95 12.35 7.49 6.71
CA ALA A 95 11.42 8.20 7.58
C ALA A 95 11.44 9.67 7.21
N ILE A 96 10.26 10.27 7.03
CA ILE A 96 10.11 11.65 6.58
C ILE A 96 9.15 12.41 7.49
N ARG A 97 9.42 13.68 7.74
CA ARG A 97 8.39 14.63 8.20
C ARG A 97 7.79 15.31 7.00
N ARG A 98 6.47 15.23 6.85
CA ARG A 98 5.76 15.96 5.82
C ARG A 98 5.33 17.31 6.32
N THR A 99 5.58 18.33 5.51
CA THR A 99 4.91 19.61 5.65
C THR A 99 4.02 19.77 4.42
N ALA A 100 2.71 19.76 4.65
CA ALA A 100 1.73 20.04 3.60
C ALA A 100 2.00 21.44 3.03
N ILE A 101 2.14 21.54 1.71
CA ILE A 101 2.30 22.83 1.06
C ILE A 101 0.89 23.39 0.83
N GLN A 102 0.58 24.53 1.45
CA GLN A 102 -0.57 25.34 1.02
C GLN A 102 -0.24 26.05 -0.29
N SER A 103 -0.07 25.29 -1.37
CA SER A 103 0.08 25.84 -2.71
C SER A 103 -1.29 26.22 -3.23
N LYS A 104 -1.39 27.36 -3.92
CA LYS A 104 -2.57 27.61 -4.75
C LYS A 104 -2.66 26.50 -5.78
N MET A 105 -3.76 25.74 -5.71
CA MET A 105 -4.08 24.67 -6.64
C MET A 105 -5.32 25.05 -7.44
N SER A 106 -5.35 24.69 -8.72
CA SER A 106 -6.59 24.57 -9.48
C SER A 106 -6.72 23.14 -10.00
N CYS A 107 -7.96 22.65 -10.10
CA CYS A 107 -8.29 21.31 -10.55
C CYS A 107 -9.38 21.40 -11.60
N MET A 108 -9.17 20.77 -12.75
CA MET A 108 -10.18 20.62 -13.79
C MET A 108 -10.32 19.14 -14.15
N PHE A 109 -11.52 18.58 -14.07
CA PHE A 109 -11.85 17.22 -14.48
C PHE A 109 -12.93 17.28 -15.56
N ASN A 110 -12.61 16.86 -16.78
CA ASN A 110 -13.50 16.97 -17.95
C ASN A 110 -14.21 18.33 -18.04
N ASP A 111 -13.41 19.40 -18.03
CA ASP A 111 -13.85 20.81 -18.07
C ASP A 111 -14.71 21.30 -16.88
N LYS A 112 -14.76 20.55 -15.78
CA LYS A 112 -15.42 20.95 -14.53
C LYS A 112 -14.40 21.19 -13.42
N ASP A 113 -14.65 22.21 -12.60
CA ASP A 113 -13.85 22.46 -11.39
C ASP A 113 -13.98 21.27 -10.44
N CYS A 114 -12.85 20.70 -10.01
CA CYS A 114 -12.75 19.60 -9.05
C CYS A 114 -11.97 19.97 -7.79
N LEU A 115 -11.70 21.26 -7.57
CA LEU A 115 -10.83 21.71 -6.49
C LEU A 115 -11.43 21.40 -5.11
N GLY A 116 -12.76 21.51 -5.00
CA GLY A 116 -13.48 21.24 -3.76
C GLY A 116 -13.36 19.78 -3.31
N GLU A 117 -13.38 18.86 -4.27
CA GLU A 117 -13.23 17.42 -4.08
C GLU A 117 -11.80 17.03 -3.71
N MET A 118 -10.79 17.72 -4.27
CA MET A 118 -9.37 17.38 -4.04
C MET A 118 -8.75 18.01 -2.79
N MET A 119 -9.33 19.11 -2.28
CA MET A 119 -8.72 19.90 -1.19
C MET A 119 -9.26 19.60 0.21
N LYS A 120 -10.39 18.89 0.33
CA LYS A 120 -11.05 18.66 1.61
C LYS A 120 -10.92 17.20 2.01
N ASP A 121 -10.51 16.97 3.25
CA ASP A 121 -10.58 15.66 3.94
C ASP A 121 -12.04 15.34 4.33
N ASP A 122 -13.01 15.61 3.43
CA ASP A 122 -14.45 15.47 3.68
C ASP A 122 -15.05 14.22 2.99
N ASN A 123 -14.21 13.26 2.63
CA ASN A 123 -14.56 12.02 1.91
C ASN A 123 -15.18 12.23 0.52
N ARG A 124 -14.97 13.40 -0.10
CA ARG A 124 -15.29 13.59 -1.52
C ARG A 124 -14.24 12.91 -2.38
N VAL A 125 -14.71 12.35 -3.50
CA VAL A 125 -13.88 11.58 -4.43
C VAL A 125 -14.13 12.03 -5.86
N VAL A 126 -13.09 12.00 -6.67
CA VAL A 126 -13.20 12.07 -8.13
C VAL A 126 -13.19 10.64 -8.67
N TYR A 127 -14.27 10.24 -9.32
CA TYR A 127 -14.34 8.96 -10.03
C TYR A 127 -13.98 9.17 -11.49
N GLY A 128 -13.04 8.39 -11.99
CA GLY A 128 -12.70 8.36 -13.42
C GLY A 128 -12.86 6.98 -14.03
N ALA A 129 -13.11 6.97 -15.34
CA ALA A 129 -13.22 5.84 -16.23
C ALA A 129 -12.09 5.87 -17.27
N PRO A 130 -11.67 4.70 -17.78
CA PRO A 130 -10.49 4.62 -18.62
C PRO A 130 -10.69 5.33 -19.97
N TRP A 131 -9.61 5.92 -20.49
CA TRP A 131 -9.47 6.47 -21.85
C TRP A 131 -10.31 7.72 -22.21
N GLU A 132 -11.28 8.11 -21.40
CA GLU A 132 -12.13 9.28 -21.63
C GLU A 132 -11.96 10.37 -20.59
N ASP A 133 -11.56 10.00 -19.36
CA ASP A 133 -11.50 10.92 -18.25
C ASP A 133 -10.09 11.46 -18.02
N GLU A 134 -9.99 12.78 -17.97
CA GLU A 134 -8.74 13.51 -17.75
C GLU A 134 -8.91 14.53 -16.62
N MET A 135 -7.91 14.58 -15.74
CA MET A 135 -7.80 15.59 -14.70
C MET A 135 -6.54 16.41 -14.89
N MET A 136 -6.72 17.73 -14.92
CA MET A 136 -5.65 18.72 -14.97
C MET A 136 -5.51 19.38 -13.61
N LEU A 137 -4.33 19.24 -13.00
CA LEU A 137 -3.97 19.91 -11.78
C LEU A 137 -2.90 20.95 -12.05
N LYS A 138 -2.99 22.10 -11.40
CA LYS A 138 -1.96 23.14 -11.48
C LYS A 138 -1.59 23.60 -10.09
N PHE A 139 -0.31 23.50 -9.75
CA PHE A 139 0.25 23.89 -8.46
C PHE A 139 1.18 25.08 -8.62
N ASP A 140 1.10 26.07 -7.74
CA ASP A 140 2.16 27.09 -7.58
C ASP A 140 3.40 26.47 -6.94
N ILE A 141 4.51 26.45 -7.68
CA ILE A 141 5.80 25.87 -7.27
C ILE A 141 6.89 26.93 -7.06
N SER A 142 6.55 28.22 -7.05
CA SER A 142 7.51 29.33 -6.96
C SER A 142 8.47 29.25 -5.77
N ARG A 143 8.08 28.58 -4.68
CA ARG A 143 8.85 28.43 -3.43
C ARG A 143 9.39 27.04 -3.18
N LEU A 144 9.38 26.16 -4.18
CA LEU A 144 9.64 24.72 -4.02
C LEU A 144 10.91 24.22 -4.72
N ARG A 145 11.60 25.06 -5.49
CA ARG A 145 12.74 24.66 -6.36
C ARG A 145 13.91 24.02 -5.60
N ASP A 146 14.17 24.51 -4.39
CA ASP A 146 15.30 24.04 -3.56
C ASP A 146 14.87 23.03 -2.50
N LYS A 147 13.65 22.48 -2.61
CA LYS A 147 13.09 21.56 -1.63
C LYS A 147 12.95 20.16 -2.21
N GLN A 148 12.96 19.18 -1.31
CA GLN A 148 12.48 17.85 -1.66
C GLN A 148 10.95 17.87 -1.65
N VAL A 149 10.34 17.57 -2.79
CA VAL A 149 8.90 17.68 -3.00
C VAL A 149 8.34 16.35 -3.45
N PHE A 150 7.29 15.92 -2.77
CA PHE A 150 6.51 14.74 -3.09
C PHE A 150 5.10 15.12 -3.51
N LEU A 151 4.64 14.51 -4.59
CA LEU A 151 3.24 14.40 -4.95
C LEU A 151 2.68 13.18 -4.20
N THR A 152 1.70 13.42 -3.34
CA THR A 152 0.93 12.36 -2.68
C THR A 152 -0.43 12.28 -3.32
N VAL A 153 -0.79 11.08 -3.77
CA VAL A 153 -2.09 10.77 -4.34
C VAL A 153 -2.75 9.73 -3.46
N ASP A 154 -3.84 10.10 -2.80
CA ASP A 154 -4.72 9.16 -2.12
C ASP A 154 -5.75 8.67 -3.12
N SER A 155 -5.62 7.41 -3.51
CA SER A 155 -6.53 6.74 -4.45
C SER A 155 -7.56 5.86 -3.72
N TRP A 156 -7.61 5.84 -2.39
CA TRP A 156 -8.50 4.90 -1.69
C TRP A 156 -9.69 5.58 -1.02
N GLN A 157 -10.78 5.73 -1.76
CA GLN A 157 -12.07 5.96 -1.14
C GLN A 157 -13.18 5.17 -1.87
N ASN A 158 -13.70 4.16 -1.18
CA ASN A 158 -14.93 3.40 -1.48
C ASN A 158 -14.95 2.39 -2.63
N SER A 159 -13.87 2.14 -3.37
CA SER A 159 -13.91 0.97 -4.27
C SER A 159 -13.83 -0.32 -3.44
N PRO A 160 -14.78 -1.27 -3.56
CA PRO A 160 -14.51 -2.63 -3.10
C PRO A 160 -13.22 -3.09 -3.77
N LEU A 161 -12.37 -3.82 -3.05
CA LEU A 161 -11.31 -4.64 -3.65
C LEU A 161 -11.95 -5.37 -4.81
N LYS A 162 -11.75 -4.86 -6.03
CA LYS A 162 -12.10 -5.58 -7.22
C LYS A 162 -10.83 -6.33 -7.53
N PRO A 163 -10.79 -7.66 -7.33
CA PRO A 163 -9.72 -8.46 -7.91
C PRO A 163 -9.47 -7.99 -9.33
N GLN A 164 -8.20 -7.89 -9.72
CA GLN A 164 -7.91 -7.81 -11.14
C GLN A 164 -8.57 -9.04 -11.76
N THR A 165 -9.53 -8.84 -12.65
CA THR A 165 -10.28 -9.94 -13.25
C THR A 165 -9.43 -10.78 -14.21
N SER A 166 -8.15 -10.41 -14.34
CA SER A 166 -7.19 -10.94 -15.27
C SER A 166 -5.77 -10.55 -14.79
N PRO A 167 -4.83 -11.50 -14.61
CA PRO A 167 -3.42 -11.17 -14.37
C PRO A 167 -2.76 -10.44 -15.56
N PHE A 168 -3.42 -10.38 -16.73
CA PHE A 168 -3.02 -9.47 -17.83
C PHE A 168 -3.22 -7.98 -17.49
N ASP A 169 -3.98 -7.67 -16.43
CA ASP A 169 -4.10 -6.32 -15.89
C ASP A 169 -2.96 -5.99 -14.89
N ALA A 170 -1.96 -6.86 -14.69
CA ALA A 170 -0.76 -6.48 -13.93
C ALA A 170 -0.02 -5.27 -14.55
N ASP A 171 -0.18 -5.06 -15.87
CA ASP A 171 0.23 -3.84 -16.58
C ASP A 171 -0.87 -2.74 -16.60
N ALA A 172 -2.08 -3.03 -16.11
CA ALA A 172 -3.17 -2.07 -15.96
C ALA A 172 -2.93 -1.18 -14.74
N LYS A 173 -2.11 -0.17 -15.00
CA LYS A 173 -2.05 1.08 -14.26
C LYS A 173 -3.48 1.55 -14.02
N SER A 174 -3.79 2.15 -12.88
CA SER A 174 -5.09 2.82 -12.76
C SER A 174 -5.02 4.27 -13.16
N LEU A 175 -3.87 4.90 -12.92
CA LEU A 175 -3.62 6.29 -13.26
C LEU A 175 -2.25 6.43 -13.91
N GLU A 176 -2.24 7.03 -15.09
CA GLU A 176 -1.03 7.56 -15.69
C GLU A 176 -0.89 9.04 -15.32
N LEU A 177 0.29 9.43 -14.85
CA LEU A 177 0.58 10.83 -14.57
C LEU A 177 1.58 11.38 -15.57
N SER A 178 1.30 12.58 -16.06
CA SER A 178 2.18 13.35 -16.93
C SER A 178 2.30 14.77 -16.41
N PHE A 179 3.41 15.44 -16.72
CA PHE A 179 3.62 16.85 -16.40
C PHE A 179 3.87 17.66 -17.68
N MET A 180 3.45 18.92 -17.67
CA MET A 180 3.67 19.83 -18.79
C MET A 180 5.07 20.47 -18.68
N ASP A 181 5.88 20.30 -19.72
CA ASP A 181 7.20 20.92 -19.83
C ASP A 181 7.11 22.40 -20.28
N ASP A 182 8.26 23.07 -20.39
CA ASP A 182 8.33 24.47 -20.84
C ASP A 182 7.92 24.67 -22.32
N ASN A 183 7.88 23.60 -23.12
CA ASN A 183 7.42 23.61 -24.51
C ASN A 183 5.91 23.35 -24.65
N TRP A 184 5.18 23.27 -23.53
CA TRP A 184 3.75 22.92 -23.50
C TRP A 184 3.45 21.49 -23.98
N ALA A 185 4.45 20.60 -23.91
CA ALA A 185 4.28 19.18 -24.16
C ALA A 185 4.14 18.40 -22.85
N PHE A 186 3.30 17.37 -22.85
CA PHE A 186 3.19 16.46 -21.72
C PHE A 186 4.24 15.37 -21.78
N SER A 187 4.99 15.23 -20.69
CA SER A 187 5.96 14.15 -20.48
C SER A 187 5.50 13.26 -19.34
N ARG A 188 5.58 11.94 -19.52
CA ARG A 188 5.16 10.96 -18.53
C ARG A 188 6.03 11.01 -17.27
N LEU A 189 5.42 10.93 -16.10
CA LEU A 189 6.12 10.63 -14.84
C LEU A 189 6.60 9.17 -14.87
N LYS A 190 7.80 8.91 -14.32
CA LYS A 190 8.38 7.55 -14.29
C LYS A 190 7.71 6.60 -13.29
N LYS A 191 6.55 6.95 -12.76
CA LYS A 191 5.81 6.16 -11.77
C LYS A 191 4.32 6.27 -12.07
N ASP A 192 3.69 5.13 -12.27
CA ASP A 192 2.25 5.01 -12.39
C ASP A 192 1.65 4.64 -11.02
N ILE A 193 0.34 4.84 -10.87
CA ILE A 193 -0.34 4.53 -9.59
C ILE A 193 -1.21 3.28 -9.76
N HIS A 194 -0.99 2.33 -8.86
CA HIS A 194 -1.73 1.09 -8.72
C HIS A 194 -2.45 1.08 -7.35
N PRO A 195 -3.73 1.45 -7.31
CA PRO A 195 -4.51 1.58 -6.09
C PRO A 195 -4.89 0.25 -5.42
N ASN A 196 -4.59 -0.87 -6.07
CA ASN A 196 -4.70 -2.19 -5.47
C ASN A 196 -3.52 -2.48 -4.51
N GLU A 197 -2.51 -1.62 -4.47
CA GLU A 197 -1.55 -1.63 -3.37
C GLU A 197 -2.30 -1.40 -2.06
N ILE A 198 -2.05 -2.20 -1.02
CA ILE A 198 -2.63 -1.99 0.32
C ILE A 198 -2.24 -0.59 0.89
N GLN A 199 -1.35 0.13 0.21
CA GLN A 199 -1.12 1.55 0.35
C GLN A 199 -2.15 2.38 -0.44
N SER A 200 -3.07 3.03 0.27
CA SER A 200 -3.99 4.02 -0.30
C SER A 200 -3.29 5.25 -0.88
N GLU A 201 -2.10 5.54 -0.38
CA GLU A 201 -1.34 6.74 -0.72
C GLU A 201 -0.10 6.39 -1.55
N SER A 202 -0.11 6.78 -2.81
CA SER A 202 1.07 6.76 -3.66
C SER A 202 1.91 8.01 -3.44
N ASN A 203 3.23 7.82 -3.29
CA ASN A 203 4.19 8.89 -3.13
C ASN A 203 5.17 8.93 -4.29
N ILE A 204 5.23 10.08 -4.95
CA ILE A 204 6.04 10.29 -6.15
C ILE A 204 6.93 11.50 -5.91
N GLU A 205 8.25 11.31 -5.93
CA GLU A 205 9.20 12.41 -5.83
C GLU A 205 9.17 13.24 -7.13
N VAL A 206 8.87 14.52 -7.02
CA VAL A 206 8.75 15.46 -8.17
C VAL A 206 9.78 16.60 -8.10
N SER A 207 10.73 16.53 -7.17
CA SER A 207 11.79 17.52 -6.95
C SER A 207 12.55 17.87 -8.24
N ASP A 208 12.97 16.86 -9.00
CA ASP A 208 13.78 17.07 -10.21
C ASP A 208 12.97 17.65 -11.37
N ILE A 209 11.68 17.36 -11.42
CA ILE A 209 10.76 17.94 -12.42
C ILE A 209 10.54 19.42 -12.12
N ILE A 210 10.30 19.76 -10.85
CA ILE A 210 10.14 21.15 -10.40
C ILE A 210 11.41 21.97 -10.70
N LYS A 211 12.61 21.39 -10.57
CA LYS A 211 13.87 22.06 -10.92
C LYS A 211 14.00 22.33 -12.43
N GLN A 212 13.45 21.46 -13.28
CA GLN A 212 13.54 21.56 -14.74
C GLN A 212 12.57 22.58 -15.35
N ILE A 213 11.37 22.73 -14.79
CA ILE A 213 10.34 23.67 -15.29
C ILE A 213 10.73 25.10 -14.95
N LYS A 214 10.89 26.00 -15.93
CA LYS A 214 11.22 27.43 -15.69
C LYS A 214 10.05 28.25 -15.19
N ARG A 215 8.82 27.82 -15.48
CA ARG A 215 7.59 28.48 -15.01
C ARG A 215 7.40 28.34 -13.50
N ASN A 216 6.52 29.15 -12.92
CA ASN A 216 6.17 29.10 -11.49
C ASN A 216 5.05 28.11 -11.18
N ASP A 217 4.59 27.36 -12.17
CA ASP A 217 3.54 26.36 -12.03
C ASP A 217 3.95 24.96 -12.49
N LEU A 218 3.60 23.96 -11.70
CA LEU A 218 3.61 22.56 -12.11
C LEU A 218 2.21 22.21 -12.58
N VAL A 219 2.07 21.88 -13.86
CA VAL A 219 0.82 21.39 -14.43
C VAL A 219 0.93 19.89 -14.62
N LEU A 220 0.07 19.15 -13.94
CA LEU A 220 -0.06 17.70 -14.05
C LEU A 220 -1.31 17.34 -14.83
N LYS A 221 -1.19 16.33 -15.68
CA LYS A 221 -2.29 15.63 -16.32
C LYS A 221 -2.36 14.22 -15.74
N ILE A 222 -3.55 13.84 -15.29
CA ILE A 222 -3.84 12.50 -14.81
C ILE A 222 -4.86 11.89 -15.76
N THR A 223 -4.54 10.73 -16.29
CA THR A 223 -5.40 9.96 -17.20
C THR A 223 -5.70 8.62 -16.55
N TRP A 224 -6.99 8.28 -16.48
CA TRP A 224 -7.42 6.99 -15.98
C TRP A 224 -7.17 5.92 -17.04
N THR A 225 -6.55 4.84 -16.62
CA THR A 225 -6.32 3.64 -17.42
C THR A 225 -7.17 2.46 -16.94
N THR A 226 -7.73 2.56 -15.72
CA THR A 226 -8.84 1.73 -15.24
C THR A 226 -9.85 2.56 -14.45
N LYS A 227 -11.05 2.01 -14.18
CA LYS A 227 -12.06 2.67 -13.35
C LYS A 227 -11.57 2.81 -11.91
N HIS A 228 -11.46 4.04 -11.41
CA HIS A 228 -10.91 4.25 -10.08
C HIS A 228 -11.30 5.59 -9.43
N TYR A 229 -11.20 5.67 -8.10
CA TYR A 229 -11.48 6.88 -7.32
C TYR A 229 -10.19 7.56 -6.88
N ILE A 230 -10.19 8.89 -6.81
CA ILE A 230 -9.13 9.67 -6.18
C ILE A 230 -9.77 10.46 -5.03
N GLY A 231 -9.26 10.24 -3.82
CA GLY A 231 -9.68 10.97 -2.62
C GLY A 231 -8.98 12.32 -2.50
N SER A 232 -7.65 12.35 -2.61
CA SER A 232 -6.92 13.62 -2.52
C SER A 232 -5.62 13.62 -3.31
N ILE A 233 -5.18 14.80 -3.73
CA ILE A 233 -3.86 15.01 -4.33
C ILE A 233 -3.23 16.25 -3.70
N LYS A 234 -2.04 16.08 -3.14
CA LYS A 234 -1.34 17.14 -2.41
C LYS A 234 0.15 17.15 -2.73
N LEU A 235 0.73 18.34 -2.76
CA LEU A 235 2.17 18.51 -2.69
C LEU A 235 2.59 18.62 -1.23
N SER A 236 3.64 17.90 -0.87
CA SER A 236 4.29 18.00 0.43
C SER A 236 5.79 18.22 0.26
N THR A 237 6.37 19.01 1.15
CA THR A 237 7.83 18.99 1.33
C THR A 237 8.17 17.97 2.38
N THR A 238 9.30 17.31 2.23
CA THR A 238 9.78 16.31 3.18
C THR A 238 11.12 16.69 3.76
N GLU A 239 11.28 16.37 5.03
CA GLU A 239 12.58 16.32 5.69
C GLU A 239 12.83 14.88 6.12
N GLU A 240 13.94 14.28 5.66
CA GLU A 240 14.34 12.96 6.14
C GLU A 240 14.74 13.07 7.62
N VAL A 241 14.18 12.20 8.45
CA VAL A 241 14.46 12.17 9.89
C VAL A 241 15.10 10.84 10.28
N PRO A 242 15.95 10.84 11.31
CA PRO A 242 16.53 9.60 11.80
C PRO A 242 15.46 8.69 12.38
N PHE A 243 15.67 7.39 12.21
CA PHE A 243 14.85 6.33 12.80
C PHE A 243 15.75 5.18 13.25
N ASP A 244 15.29 4.45 14.25
CA ASP A 244 15.89 3.19 14.67
C ASP A 244 15.17 2.04 13.95
N SER A 245 15.88 0.96 13.64
CA SER A 245 15.24 -0.23 13.05
C SER A 245 15.83 -1.53 13.60
N GLU A 246 14.99 -2.56 13.64
CA GLU A 246 15.41 -3.92 13.99
C GLU A 246 14.76 -4.94 13.05
N LYS A 247 15.54 -5.93 12.63
CA LYS A 247 15.03 -7.15 11.98
C LYS A 247 14.46 -8.05 13.06
N ILE A 248 13.20 -8.44 12.95
CA ILE A 248 12.55 -9.40 13.83
C ILE A 248 12.81 -10.81 13.29
N PRO A 249 13.50 -11.68 14.04
CA PRO A 249 13.78 -13.04 13.59
C PRO A 249 12.51 -13.85 13.30
N LEU A 250 12.48 -14.56 12.17
CA LEU A 250 11.48 -15.58 11.91
C LEU A 250 11.82 -16.83 12.73
N LEU A 251 10.93 -17.23 13.63
CA LEU A 251 11.11 -18.38 14.52
C LEU A 251 10.55 -19.69 13.92
N SER A 252 9.46 -19.60 13.15
CA SER A 252 8.88 -20.75 12.44
C SER A 252 8.05 -20.32 11.25
N ALA A 253 7.99 -21.15 10.22
CA ALA A 253 7.03 -21.03 9.12
C ALA A 253 6.44 -22.40 8.80
N LYS A 254 5.11 -22.53 8.90
CA LYS A 254 4.41 -23.80 8.69
C LYS A 254 3.40 -23.68 7.55
N SER A 255 3.71 -24.29 6.42
CA SER A 255 2.85 -24.45 5.26
C SER A 255 1.80 -25.54 5.50
N THR A 256 0.55 -25.28 5.10
CA THR A 256 -0.50 -26.30 5.04
C THR A 256 -0.19 -27.40 4.03
N ARG A 257 0.61 -27.10 3.01
CA ARG A 257 1.02 -28.03 1.94
C ARG A 257 2.28 -28.80 2.30
N GLU A 258 3.33 -28.08 2.68
CA GLU A 258 4.70 -28.61 2.76
C GLU A 258 5.16 -28.91 4.19
N GLY A 259 4.37 -28.54 5.20
CA GLY A 259 4.77 -28.66 6.60
C GLY A 259 5.73 -27.55 6.99
N ASP A 260 6.88 -27.88 7.58
CA ASP A 260 7.87 -26.88 7.98
C ASP A 260 8.63 -26.35 6.76
N VAL A 261 8.47 -25.06 6.49
CA VAL A 261 9.12 -24.35 5.37
C VAL A 261 10.05 -23.23 5.87
N HIS A 262 10.34 -23.19 7.17
CA HIS A 262 11.15 -22.15 7.80
C HIS A 262 12.49 -21.92 7.08
N GLY A 263 13.22 -23.00 6.81
CA GLY A 263 14.54 -22.93 6.16
C GLY A 263 14.51 -22.34 4.75
N ASN A 264 13.40 -22.48 4.02
CA ASN A 264 13.23 -21.99 2.66
C ASN A 264 12.87 -20.50 2.60
N MET A 265 12.71 -19.82 3.74
CA MET A 265 12.23 -18.44 3.77
C MET A 265 13.16 -17.48 4.52
N LEU A 266 14.33 -17.96 4.98
CA LEU A 266 15.27 -17.18 5.78
C LEU A 266 16.18 -16.27 4.96
N ILE A 267 16.59 -16.75 3.79
CA ILE A 267 17.55 -16.11 2.89
C ILE A 267 17.11 -16.38 1.47
N ARG A 268 17.38 -15.44 0.57
CA ARG A 268 17.19 -15.66 -0.87
C ARG A 268 18.28 -16.61 -1.38
N ASP A 269 17.97 -17.89 -1.49
CA ASP A 269 18.89 -18.93 -1.96
C ASP A 269 18.28 -19.83 -3.05
N HIS A 270 17.14 -19.41 -3.61
CA HIS A 270 16.38 -20.09 -4.63
C HIS A 270 15.81 -21.44 -4.16
N LYS A 271 15.63 -21.62 -2.84
CA LYS A 271 14.80 -22.68 -2.27
C LYS A 271 13.48 -22.09 -1.86
N TYR A 272 12.41 -22.58 -2.46
CA TYR A 272 11.10 -21.94 -2.32
C TYR A 272 10.20 -22.68 -1.35
N ALA A 273 9.45 -21.96 -0.53
CA ALA A 273 8.17 -22.43 -0.01
C ALA A 273 7.12 -22.27 -1.11
N HIS A 274 6.41 -23.35 -1.44
CA HIS A 274 5.43 -23.37 -2.52
C HIS A 274 4.00 -23.25 -2.00
N THR A 275 3.24 -22.31 -2.56
CA THR A 275 1.80 -22.18 -2.32
C THR A 275 1.02 -22.21 -3.62
N VAL A 276 -0.18 -22.77 -3.56
CA VAL A 276 -1.23 -22.64 -4.56
C VAL A 276 -2.53 -22.26 -3.87
N LYS A 277 -3.57 -21.90 -4.63
CA LYS A 277 -4.88 -21.50 -4.10
C LYS A 277 -5.30 -22.29 -2.86
N TRP A 278 -5.64 -21.55 -1.80
CA TRP A 278 -6.03 -22.00 -0.46
C TRP A 278 -4.94 -22.52 0.47
N ASP A 279 -3.70 -22.61 0.01
CA ASP A 279 -2.61 -22.84 0.94
C ASP A 279 -2.40 -21.62 1.83
N SER A 280 -1.91 -21.89 3.04
CA SER A 280 -1.45 -20.87 3.96
C SER A 280 -0.12 -21.24 4.58
N ILE A 281 0.67 -20.22 4.88
CA ILE A 281 1.89 -20.36 5.68
C ILE A 281 1.70 -19.55 6.96
N ASP A 282 1.66 -20.28 8.08
CA ASP A 282 1.63 -19.67 9.42
C ASP A 282 3.03 -19.24 9.82
N LEU A 283 3.21 -17.96 10.10
CA LEU A 283 4.48 -17.34 10.44
C LEU A 283 4.51 -16.93 11.91
N LEU A 284 5.58 -17.29 12.60
CA LEU A 284 5.88 -16.80 13.94
C LEU A 284 7.21 -16.06 13.90
N PHE A 285 7.17 -14.77 14.21
CA PHE A 285 8.35 -13.94 14.41
C PHE A 285 8.59 -13.75 15.91
N ASP A 286 9.85 -13.52 16.30
CA ASP A 286 10.23 -13.22 17.68
C ASP A 286 9.60 -11.90 18.16
N LYS A 287 9.78 -11.58 19.44
CA LYS A 287 9.39 -10.28 19.99
C LYS A 287 10.40 -9.21 19.57
N PRO A 288 9.93 -7.96 19.36
CA PRO A 288 10.82 -6.83 19.22
C PRO A 288 11.64 -6.60 20.49
N LYS A 289 12.89 -6.20 20.31
CA LYS A 289 13.86 -5.99 21.40
C LYS A 289 14.15 -4.51 21.62
N LEU A 290 13.98 -3.66 20.61
CA LEU A 290 14.13 -2.22 20.78
C LEU A 290 13.02 -1.69 21.71
N THR A 291 13.39 -0.82 22.63
CA THR A 291 12.41 -0.19 23.53
C THR A 291 11.75 0.98 22.81
N LEU A 292 10.42 1.03 22.84
CA LEU A 292 9.67 2.20 22.37
C LEU A 292 9.72 3.28 23.45
N THR A 293 10.34 4.42 23.13
CA THR A 293 10.42 5.58 24.05
C THR A 293 9.22 6.52 23.86
N GLU A 294 8.99 7.40 24.84
CA GLU A 294 8.00 8.48 24.73
C GLU A 294 8.25 9.34 23.47
N ASN A 295 7.18 9.86 22.86
CA ASN A 295 7.17 10.68 21.62
C ASN A 295 7.73 9.98 20.38
N LYS A 296 7.84 8.65 20.41
CA LYS A 296 8.11 7.83 19.22
C LYS A 296 6.92 6.94 18.93
N LYS A 297 6.78 6.57 17.67
CA LYS A 297 5.87 5.52 17.22
C LYS A 297 6.64 4.42 16.53
N GLU A 298 6.00 3.27 16.43
CA GLU A 298 6.53 2.13 15.70
C GLU A 298 5.75 1.89 14.41
N ASN A 299 6.45 1.43 13.39
CA ASN A 299 5.88 0.93 12.14
C ASN A 299 6.56 -0.39 11.78
N TYR A 300 5.87 -1.24 11.03
CA TYR A 300 6.41 -2.51 10.56
C TYR A 300 6.42 -2.55 9.04
N ILE A 301 7.51 -3.09 8.48
CA ILE A 301 7.61 -3.43 7.06
C ILE A 301 7.78 -4.93 6.94
N PHE A 302 6.90 -5.55 6.18
CA PHE A 302 7.06 -6.91 5.68
C PHE A 302 7.88 -6.84 4.39
N VAL A 303 9.04 -7.48 4.40
CA VAL A 303 9.93 -7.56 3.24
C VAL A 303 9.86 -8.96 2.69
N SER A 304 9.69 -9.10 1.38
CA SER A 304 9.61 -10.41 0.73
C SER A 304 10.43 -10.47 -0.54
N SER A 305 10.77 -11.68 -0.95
CA SER A 305 11.30 -11.98 -2.27
C SER A 305 10.72 -13.30 -2.75
N TRP A 306 10.04 -13.27 -3.90
CA TRP A 306 9.41 -14.45 -4.47
C TRP A 306 9.14 -14.29 -5.96
N PHE A 307 8.59 -15.30 -6.60
CA PHE A 307 7.96 -15.16 -7.91
C PHE A 307 6.66 -15.95 -7.93
N TYR A 308 5.78 -15.58 -8.85
CA TYR A 308 4.53 -16.29 -9.03
C TYR A 308 4.25 -16.52 -10.52
N SER A 309 3.40 -17.50 -10.80
CA SER A 309 2.99 -17.86 -12.14
C SER A 309 1.55 -18.34 -12.14
N TRP A 310 0.91 -18.33 -13.31
CA TRP A 310 -0.42 -18.94 -13.43
C TRP A 310 -0.42 -20.40 -12.99
N LEU A 311 -1.52 -20.85 -12.37
CA LEU A 311 -1.63 -22.21 -11.89
C LEU A 311 -1.46 -23.23 -13.02
N ARG A 312 -0.49 -24.13 -12.85
CA ARG A 312 -0.34 -25.30 -13.72
C ARG A 312 -1.43 -26.32 -13.39
N THR A 313 -2.60 -26.13 -14.00
CA THR A 313 -3.80 -26.96 -13.78
C THR A 313 -3.55 -28.46 -13.93
N TYR A 314 -2.62 -28.87 -14.81
CA TYR A 314 -2.23 -30.26 -14.97
C TYR A 314 -1.54 -30.88 -13.73
N LYS A 315 -0.90 -30.06 -12.88
CA LYS A 315 -0.35 -30.48 -11.58
C LYS A 315 -1.36 -30.41 -10.45
N TYR A 316 -2.32 -29.50 -10.55
CA TYR A 316 -3.32 -29.22 -9.50
C TYR A 316 -4.76 -29.32 -10.05
N PRO A 317 -5.18 -30.50 -10.56
CA PRO A 317 -6.47 -30.64 -11.25
C PRO A 317 -7.69 -30.48 -10.34
N HIS A 318 -7.49 -30.45 -9.02
CA HIS A 318 -8.54 -30.27 -8.01
C HIS A 318 -8.75 -28.80 -7.64
N ILE A 319 -7.90 -27.89 -8.12
CA ILE A 319 -8.03 -26.46 -7.86
C ILE A 319 -8.80 -25.85 -9.03
N SER A 320 -9.97 -25.30 -8.72
CA SER A 320 -10.76 -24.58 -9.71
C SER A 320 -10.07 -23.28 -10.12
N VAL A 321 -9.91 -23.11 -11.43
CA VAL A 321 -9.48 -21.87 -12.08
C VAL A 321 -10.65 -21.13 -12.75
N ASP A 322 -11.86 -21.70 -12.63
CA ASP A 322 -13.09 -21.12 -13.18
C ASP A 322 -13.51 -19.92 -12.34
N GLU A 323 -14.28 -19.01 -12.95
CA GLU A 323 -14.74 -17.73 -12.35
C GLU A 323 -15.37 -17.85 -10.93
N GLU A 324 -15.75 -19.05 -10.49
CA GLU A 324 -16.15 -19.33 -9.10
C GLU A 324 -15.13 -18.85 -8.07
N TRP A 325 -13.83 -18.89 -8.36
CA TRP A 325 -12.80 -18.40 -7.44
C TRP A 325 -12.97 -16.92 -7.07
N LYS A 326 -13.57 -16.12 -7.97
CA LYS A 326 -13.86 -14.70 -7.72
C LYS A 326 -14.95 -14.53 -6.65
N ASN A 327 -15.90 -15.46 -6.58
CA ASN A 327 -16.90 -15.46 -5.51
C ASN A 327 -16.26 -15.80 -4.17
N ASP A 328 -15.39 -16.81 -4.14
CA ASP A 328 -14.65 -17.17 -2.92
C ASP A 328 -13.79 -16.00 -2.41
N LEU A 329 -13.15 -15.27 -3.33
CA LEU A 329 -12.36 -14.08 -3.01
C LEU A 329 -13.24 -12.93 -2.49
N ASN A 330 -14.41 -12.70 -3.09
CA ASN A 330 -15.37 -11.71 -2.58
C ASN A 330 -15.83 -12.03 -1.15
N ASP A 331 -16.12 -13.30 -0.88
CA ASP A 331 -16.51 -13.76 0.46
C ASP A 331 -15.38 -13.59 1.47
N TYR A 332 -14.15 -13.95 1.08
CA TYR A 332 -12.95 -13.75 1.89
C TYR A 332 -12.71 -12.27 2.21
N VAL A 333 -12.77 -11.39 1.21
CA VAL A 333 -12.65 -9.94 1.39
C VAL A 333 -13.73 -9.40 2.32
N ALA A 334 -14.97 -9.89 2.19
CA ALA A 334 -16.07 -9.48 3.06
C ALA A 334 -15.83 -9.91 4.51
N GLU A 335 -15.28 -11.10 4.74
CA GLU A 335 -14.87 -11.57 6.06
C GLU A 335 -13.73 -10.73 6.64
N LEU A 336 -12.68 -10.48 5.85
CA LEU A 336 -11.53 -9.67 6.26
C LEU A 336 -11.98 -8.26 6.67
N LYS A 337 -12.85 -7.62 5.88
CA LYS A 337 -13.45 -6.32 6.22
C LYS A 337 -14.16 -6.35 7.58
N LYS A 338 -14.94 -7.39 7.87
CA LYS A 338 -15.62 -7.54 9.18
C LYS A 338 -14.59 -7.63 10.32
N VAL A 339 -13.49 -8.35 10.12
CA VAL A 339 -12.41 -8.47 11.13
C VAL A 339 -11.68 -7.14 11.33
N LEU A 340 -11.30 -6.49 10.24
CA LEU A 340 -10.62 -5.18 10.27
C LEU A 340 -11.49 -4.10 10.91
N MET A 341 -12.78 -4.05 10.57
CA MET A 341 -13.71 -3.07 11.14
C MET A 341 -13.92 -3.28 12.64
N LYS A 342 -14.02 -4.55 13.09
CA LYS A 342 -14.06 -4.87 14.53
C LYS A 342 -12.78 -4.43 15.26
N LYS A 343 -11.60 -4.66 14.66
CA LYS A 343 -10.32 -4.21 15.22
C LYS A 343 -10.24 -2.69 15.28
N TRP A 344 -10.64 -2.01 14.20
CA TRP A 344 -10.66 -0.56 14.12
C TRP A 344 -11.55 0.03 15.21
N ILE A 345 -12.81 -0.42 15.34
CA ILE A 345 -13.72 0.00 16.41
C ILE A 345 -13.10 -0.22 17.79
N LYS A 346 -12.51 -1.39 18.04
CA LYS A 346 -11.88 -1.70 19.34
C LYS A 346 -10.72 -0.77 19.65
N ASN A 347 -9.90 -0.41 18.66
CA ASN A 347 -8.76 0.48 18.83
C ASN A 347 -9.19 1.95 18.98
N SER A 348 -10.16 2.42 18.17
CA SER A 348 -10.71 3.78 18.25
C SER A 348 -11.38 4.06 19.60
N VAL A 349 -12.16 3.10 20.12
CA VAL A 349 -12.76 3.19 21.46
C VAL A 349 -11.67 3.23 22.54
N ARG A 350 -10.58 2.48 22.39
CA ARG A 350 -9.48 2.48 23.37
C ARG A 350 -8.73 3.81 23.43
N THR A 351 -8.61 4.52 22.30
CA THR A 351 -8.00 5.86 22.23
C THR A 351 -8.90 6.96 22.79
N GLU A 352 -10.23 6.83 22.69
CA GLU A 352 -11.16 7.82 23.26
C GLU A 352 -11.32 7.70 24.80
N PHE A 353 -11.05 6.52 25.38
CA PHE A 353 -11.20 6.29 26.83
C PHE A 353 -9.97 6.62 27.69
N ASN A 354 -8.96 7.30 27.14
CA ASN A 354 -7.79 7.78 27.91
C ASN A 354 -7.89 9.25 28.37
N TYR A 355 -9.07 9.87 28.26
CA TYR A 355 -9.40 11.12 28.98
C TYR A 355 -10.07 10.78 30.33
N GLN A 356 -9.28 10.37 31.32
CA GLN A 356 -9.70 10.47 32.73
C GLN A 356 -9.43 11.89 33.21
N ASP A 357 -10.31 12.81 32.83
CA ASP A 357 -10.75 13.93 33.67
C ASP A 357 -11.83 14.69 32.89
N ILE A 358 -13.08 14.32 33.14
CA ILE A 358 -14.26 15.18 33.28
C ILE A 358 -15.34 14.23 33.80
N SER A 359 -15.54 14.24 35.12
CA SER A 359 -16.85 13.90 35.66
C SER A 359 -17.82 14.95 35.14
N HIS A 360 -18.94 14.53 34.56
CA HIS A 360 -20.30 15.08 34.70
C HIS A 360 -21.20 14.32 33.72
N ASP A 361 -22.40 13.97 34.19
CA ASP A 361 -23.39 13.07 33.59
C ASP A 361 -23.56 13.21 32.07
N CYS A 362 -23.15 12.19 31.32
CA CYS A 362 -23.66 11.92 29.97
C CYS A 362 -24.16 10.47 29.92
N ARG A 363 -25.48 10.30 29.86
CA ARG A 363 -26.09 8.97 29.66
C ARG A 363 -25.97 8.58 28.20
N PHE A 364 -25.27 7.49 27.92
CA PHE A 364 -25.16 6.90 26.59
C PHE A 364 -26.47 6.21 26.22
N ASN A 365 -27.13 6.66 25.15
CA ASN A 365 -28.29 5.99 24.57
C ASN A 365 -27.86 5.37 23.24
N ALA A 366 -27.61 4.06 23.24
CA ALA A 366 -27.16 3.33 22.06
C ALA A 366 -28.35 3.05 21.15
N ASN A 367 -28.57 3.93 20.17
CA ASN A 367 -29.32 3.59 18.97
C ASN A 367 -28.47 3.94 17.74
N LEU A 368 -28.16 2.90 16.97
CA LEU A 368 -27.35 2.93 15.75
C LEU A 368 -28.11 3.65 14.63
N SER A 369 -27.78 4.91 14.40
CA SER A 369 -27.89 5.54 13.08
C SER A 369 -26.66 6.42 12.82
N LEU A 370 -26.10 6.29 11.62
CA LEU A 370 -24.94 7.02 11.12
C LEU A 370 -25.22 8.53 11.10
N GLN A 371 -24.77 9.24 12.14
CA GLN A 371 -24.41 10.67 12.13
C GLN A 371 -23.90 11.06 13.53
N ASN A 372 -22.59 11.33 13.65
CA ASN A 372 -22.03 11.90 14.88
C ASN A 372 -22.30 13.41 14.89
N VAL A 373 -23.33 13.82 15.63
CA VAL A 373 -23.48 15.20 16.12
C VAL A 373 -23.55 15.11 17.64
N ILE A 374 -22.55 15.64 18.33
CA ILE A 374 -22.59 15.82 19.77
C ILE A 374 -23.40 17.08 20.05
N LEU A 375 -24.61 16.93 20.56
CA LEU A 375 -25.38 18.03 21.14
C LEU A 375 -25.18 18.00 22.66
N CYS A 376 -24.46 18.99 23.18
CA CYS A 376 -24.49 19.32 24.60
C CYS A 376 -25.67 20.30 24.81
N ASP A 377 -26.64 19.92 25.64
CA ASP A 377 -27.62 20.87 26.15
C ASP A 377 -26.90 21.93 27.00
N ARG A 378 -27.33 23.19 26.88
CA ARG A 378 -26.77 24.34 27.62
C ARG A 378 -27.02 24.28 29.11
#